data_AF-A0A2S2NCJ7-F1
#
_entry.id   AF-A0A2S2NCJ7-F1
#
_cell.length_a   1.000
_cell.length_b   1.000
_cell.length_c   1.000
_cell.angle_alpha   90.00
_cell.angle_beta   90.00
_cell.angle_gamma   90.00
#
_symmetry.space_group_name_H-M   'P 1'
#
loop_
_entity.id
_entity.type
_entity.pdbx_description
1 polymer ?
#
loop_
_entity_poly.entity_id
_entity_poly.type
_entity_poly.pdbx_seq_one_letter_code
_entity_poly.pdbx_strand_id
1 'polypeptide(L)'
;EYHYKIENINLLLEKQTELDSIRFVFDHMKQTIDTIYEEPSSVEIGPLEIQLDEFKDSLHEEIKGWKILFANGVLESSKLKYLCKYIAEKYNIIASPINDLVDARKIILCLEELEINLTDLDNDIEMTVDVYDLLSEYRVPIKADDERQLNL
;
A
#
# COMPACT_ATOMS: atom_id res chain seq x y z
N GLU A 1 -4.98 -7.68 -19.80
CA GLU A 1 -5.27 -6.37 -19.15
C GLU A 1 -4.81 -6.30 -17.71
N TYR A 2 -5.22 -7.20 -16.81
CA TYR A 2 -4.87 -7.12 -15.38
C TYR A 2 -3.36 -7.01 -15.08
N HIS A 3 -2.52 -7.78 -15.77
CA HIS A 3 -1.05 -7.69 -15.65
C HIS A 3 -0.48 -6.34 -16.07
N TYR A 4 -1.03 -5.72 -17.11
CA TYR A 4 -0.60 -4.41 -17.60
C TYR A 4 -0.99 -3.29 -16.62
N LYS A 5 -2.17 -3.42 -15.98
CA LYS A 5 -2.63 -2.51 -14.93
C LYS A 5 -1.69 -2.55 -13.71
N ILE A 6 -1.26 -3.74 -13.29
CA ILE A 6 -0.31 -3.92 -12.18
C ILE A 6 1.07 -3.35 -12.52
N GLU A 7 1.56 -3.60 -13.72
CA GLU A 7 2.87 -3.11 -14.17
C GLU A 7 2.95 -1.57 -14.16
N ASN A 8 1.88 -0.89 -14.61
CA ASN A 8 1.81 0.57 -14.56
C ASN A 8 1.74 1.12 -13.13
N ILE A 9 1.04 0.43 -12.22
CA ILE A 9 0.99 0.81 -10.80
C ILE A 9 2.37 0.65 -10.17
N ASN A 10 3.05 -0.46 -10.44
CA ASN A 10 4.40 -0.70 -9.91
C ASN A 10 5.40 0.35 -10.42
N LEU A 11 5.34 0.72 -11.70
CA LEU A 11 6.18 1.78 -12.27
C LEU A 11 5.91 3.17 -11.67
N LEU A 12 4.68 3.41 -11.21
CA LEU A 12 4.29 4.67 -10.55
C LEU A 12 4.81 4.70 -9.11
N LEU A 13 4.67 3.58 -8.39
CA LEU A 13 5.17 3.41 -7.02
C LEU A 13 6.72 3.44 -6.95
N GLU A 14 7.41 2.92 -7.96
CA GLU A 14 8.87 3.04 -8.07
C GLU A 14 9.35 4.50 -8.26
N LYS A 15 8.49 5.37 -8.80
CA LYS A 15 8.82 6.78 -9.09
C LYS A 15 8.33 7.76 -8.03
N GLN A 16 7.35 7.38 -7.20
CA GLN A 16 6.71 8.25 -6.22
C GLN A 16 6.53 7.50 -4.91
N THR A 17 7.55 7.59 -4.05
CA THR A 17 7.60 6.94 -2.72
C THR A 17 7.10 7.84 -1.58
N GLU A 18 6.62 9.05 -1.89
CA GLU A 18 6.18 10.02 -0.88
C GLU A 18 4.68 9.88 -0.60
N LEU A 19 4.31 9.88 0.69
CA LEU A 19 2.94 9.73 1.20
C LEU A 19 1.95 10.71 0.51
N ASP A 20 2.40 11.94 0.25
CA ASP A 20 1.62 12.98 -0.43
C ASP A 20 1.25 12.61 -1.86
N SER A 21 2.11 11.86 -2.56
CA SER A 21 1.83 11.38 -3.92
C SER A 21 0.74 10.30 -3.92
N ILE A 22 0.76 9.42 -2.92
CA ILE A 22 -0.28 8.39 -2.74
C ILE A 22 -1.62 9.07 -2.45
N ARG A 23 -1.63 10.07 -1.56
CA ARG A 23 -2.82 10.87 -1.25
C ARG A 23 -3.37 11.58 -2.50
N PHE A 24 -2.50 12.20 -3.29
CA PHE A 24 -2.87 12.86 -4.53
C PHE A 24 -3.59 11.92 -5.51
N VAL A 25 -3.12 10.67 -5.65
CA VAL A 25 -3.76 9.68 -6.53
C VAL A 25 -5.16 9.31 -6.02
N PHE A 26 -5.33 9.11 -4.70
CA PHE A 26 -6.65 8.81 -4.14
C PHE A 26 -7.62 9.99 -4.28
N ASP A 27 -7.15 11.22 -4.08
CA ASP A 27 -7.94 12.43 -4.26
C ASP A 27 -8.33 12.62 -5.73
N HIS A 28 -7.42 12.37 -6.67
CA HIS A 28 -7.70 12.39 -8.10
C HIS A 28 -8.77 11.36 -8.48
N MET A 29 -8.68 10.13 -7.96
CA MET A 29 -9.70 9.09 -8.19
C MET A 29 -11.07 9.53 -7.65
N LYS A 30 -11.11 10.16 -6.46
CA LYS A 30 -12.35 10.68 -5.88
C LYS A 30 -12.94 11.80 -6.74
N GLN A 31 -12.14 12.77 -7.14
CA GLN A 31 -12.56 13.87 -8.01
C GLN A 31 -13.09 13.34 -9.36
N THR A 32 -12.44 12.32 -9.92
CA THR A 32 -12.88 11.70 -11.18
C THR A 32 -14.28 11.08 -11.04
N ILE A 33 -14.58 10.44 -9.91
CA ILE A 33 -15.93 9.91 -9.62
C ILE A 33 -16.94 11.05 -9.54
N ASP A 34 -16.61 12.12 -8.83
CA ASP A 34 -17.51 13.27 -8.69
C ASP A 34 -17.82 13.88 -10.07
N THR A 35 -16.82 14.05 -10.93
CA THR A 35 -17.01 14.53 -12.31
C THR A 35 -17.90 13.61 -13.16
N ILE A 36 -17.77 12.28 -13.03
CA ILE A 36 -18.62 11.32 -13.75
C ILE A 36 -20.10 11.47 -13.37
N TYR A 37 -20.38 11.74 -12.08
CA TYR A 37 -21.75 11.92 -11.61
C TYR A 37 -22.31 13.32 -11.87
N GLU A 38 -21.47 14.34 -12.10
CA GLU A 38 -21.88 15.67 -12.55
C GLU A 38 -22.37 15.71 -14.00
N GLU A 39 -21.92 14.78 -14.86
CA GLU A 39 -22.38 14.66 -16.25
C GLU A 39 -23.90 14.38 -16.32
N PRO A 40 -24.58 14.72 -17.43
CA PRO A 40 -26.03 14.46 -17.56
C PRO A 40 -26.34 12.97 -17.58
N SER A 41 -27.51 12.58 -17.04
CA SER A 41 -27.98 11.18 -17.02
C SER A 41 -28.48 10.68 -18.38
N SER A 42 -28.92 11.60 -19.24
CA SER A 42 -29.23 11.28 -20.63
C SER A 42 -28.82 12.41 -21.56
N VAL A 43 -28.53 12.03 -22.80
CA VAL A 43 -28.24 12.97 -23.89
C VAL A 43 -29.17 12.68 -25.05
N GLU A 44 -29.93 13.69 -25.46
CA GLU A 44 -30.77 13.64 -26.66
C GLU A 44 -29.95 14.03 -27.90
N ILE A 45 -29.90 13.15 -28.89
CA ILE A 45 -29.26 13.37 -30.18
C ILE A 45 -30.31 13.18 -31.28
N GLY A 46 -30.99 14.27 -31.64
CA GLY A 46 -32.07 14.23 -32.64
C GLY A 46 -33.26 13.39 -32.15
N PRO A 47 -33.68 12.32 -32.85
CA PRO A 47 -34.77 11.45 -32.40
C PRO A 47 -34.32 10.34 -31.42
N LEU A 48 -33.05 10.33 -30.99
CA LEU A 48 -32.47 9.32 -30.11
C LEU A 48 -32.21 9.90 -28.72
N GLU A 49 -32.53 9.15 -27.68
CA GLU A 49 -32.12 9.43 -26.30
C GLU A 49 -31.14 8.35 -25.86
N ILE A 50 -29.96 8.75 -25.40
CA ILE A 50 -28.95 7.85 -24.85
C ILE A 50 -28.96 7.99 -23.34
N GLN A 51 -29.29 6.91 -22.64
CA GLN A 51 -29.17 6.82 -21.18
C GLN A 51 -27.73 6.52 -20.80
N LEU A 52 -27.16 7.30 -19.90
CA LEU A 52 -25.76 7.22 -19.47
C LEU A 52 -25.60 6.63 -18.07
N ASP A 53 -26.69 6.41 -17.32
CA ASP A 53 -26.63 5.95 -15.93
C ASP A 53 -25.91 4.60 -15.79
N GLU A 54 -26.22 3.61 -16.64
CA GLU A 54 -25.55 2.30 -16.63
C GLU A 54 -24.05 2.41 -16.97
N PHE A 55 -23.69 3.36 -17.82
CA PHE A 55 -22.30 3.62 -18.18
C PHE A 55 -21.54 4.29 -17.03
N LYS A 56 -22.15 5.25 -16.33
CA LYS A 56 -21.59 5.88 -15.14
C LYS A 56 -21.36 4.87 -14.01
N ASP A 57 -22.33 3.99 -13.78
CA ASP A 57 -22.20 2.93 -12.78
C ASP A 57 -21.06 1.97 -13.12
N SER A 58 -20.94 1.58 -14.39
CA SER A 58 -19.84 0.73 -14.87
C SER A 58 -18.46 1.40 -14.68
N LEU A 59 -18.35 2.70 -14.98
CA LEU A 59 -17.11 3.46 -14.75
C LEU A 59 -16.77 3.59 -13.26
N HIS A 60 -17.78 3.82 -12.42
CA HIS A 60 -17.59 3.90 -10.97
C HIS A 60 -17.09 2.56 -10.40
N GLU A 61 -17.63 1.42 -10.86
CA GLU A 61 -17.13 0.10 -10.50
C GLU A 61 -15.68 -0.11 -10.95
N GLU A 62 -15.31 0.35 -12.15
CA GLU A 62 -13.94 0.23 -12.63
C GLU A 62 -12.97 1.05 -11.77
N ILE A 63 -13.31 2.30 -11.43
CA ILE A 63 -12.48 3.16 -10.56
C ILE A 63 -12.33 2.53 -9.18
N LYS A 64 -13.39 1.92 -8.63
CA LYS A 64 -13.30 1.17 -7.38
C LYS A 64 -12.32 -0.01 -7.49
N GLY A 65 -12.33 -0.71 -8.62
CA GLY A 65 -11.34 -1.75 -8.93
C GLY A 65 -9.90 -1.21 -8.96
N TRP A 66 -9.69 -0.07 -9.61
CA TRP A 66 -8.40 0.61 -9.65
C TRP A 66 -7.92 1.05 -8.27
N LYS A 67 -8.82 1.56 -7.44
CA LYS A 67 -8.54 1.97 -6.05
C LYS A 67 -8.04 0.80 -5.20
N ILE A 68 -8.68 -0.37 -5.33
CA ILE A 68 -8.27 -1.60 -4.63
C ILE A 68 -6.91 -2.09 -5.15
N LEU A 69 -6.70 -2.08 -6.47
CA LEU A 69 -5.44 -2.47 -7.09
C LEU A 69 -4.28 -1.58 -6.64
N PHE A 70 -4.48 -0.27 -6.65
CA PHE A 70 -3.49 0.70 -6.24
C PHE A 70 -3.12 0.52 -4.76
N ALA A 71 -4.13 0.38 -3.89
CA ALA A 71 -3.89 0.13 -2.48
C ALA A 71 -3.12 -1.17 -2.22
N ASN A 72 -3.46 -2.27 -2.92
CA ASN A 72 -2.69 -3.51 -2.81
C ASN A 72 -1.25 -3.34 -3.29
N GLY A 73 -1.01 -2.57 -4.35
CA GLY A 73 0.33 -2.24 -4.83
C GLY A 73 1.12 -1.44 -3.79
N VAL A 74 0.49 -0.44 -3.17
CA VAL A 74 1.08 0.34 -2.07
C VAL A 74 1.44 -0.56 -0.89
N LEU A 75 0.54 -1.46 -0.49
CA LEU A 75 0.80 -2.43 0.59
C LEU A 75 1.93 -3.41 0.25
N GLU A 76 2.00 -3.89 -0.99
CA GLU A 76 3.10 -4.76 -1.43
C GLU A 76 4.44 -4.02 -1.52
N SER A 77 4.41 -2.72 -1.88
CA SER A 77 5.58 -1.86 -1.87
C SER A 77 5.99 -1.39 -0.47
N SER A 78 5.06 -1.46 0.50
CA SER A 78 5.36 -1.12 1.88
C SER A 78 6.46 -2.05 2.39
N LYS A 79 7.48 -1.46 3.02
CA LYS A 79 8.64 -2.21 3.51
C LYS A 79 8.28 -3.18 4.64
N LEU A 80 7.01 -3.23 5.09
CA LEU A 80 6.56 -4.06 6.21
C LEU A 80 6.99 -5.52 6.10
N LYS A 81 6.76 -6.16 4.94
CA LYS A 81 7.16 -7.58 4.74
C LYS A 81 8.67 -7.77 4.87
N TYR A 82 9.45 -6.79 4.40
CA TYR A 82 10.90 -6.80 4.52
C TYR A 82 11.33 -6.55 5.97
N LEU A 83 10.72 -5.59 6.67
CA LEU A 83 10.97 -5.28 8.08
C LEU A 83 10.69 -6.48 8.98
N CYS A 84 9.51 -7.12 8.85
CA CYS A 84 9.16 -8.30 9.61
C CYS A 84 10.14 -9.46 9.36
N LYS A 85 10.57 -9.65 8.11
CA LYS A 85 11.56 -10.67 7.76
C LYS A 85 12.94 -10.34 8.36
N TYR A 86 13.38 -9.09 8.27
CA TYR A 86 14.64 -8.63 8.84
C TYR A 86 14.68 -8.83 10.35
N ILE A 87 13.63 -8.41 11.07
CA ILE A 87 13.52 -8.60 12.52
C ILE A 87 13.51 -10.10 12.87
N ALA A 88 12.78 -10.93 12.12
CA ALA A 88 12.75 -12.37 12.35
C ALA A 88 14.12 -13.04 12.14
N GLU A 89 14.88 -12.62 11.13
CA GLU A 89 16.25 -13.09 10.89
C GLU A 89 17.19 -12.71 12.04
N LYS A 90 17.15 -11.46 12.49
CA LYS A 90 17.96 -11.00 13.63
C LYS A 90 17.56 -11.70 14.93
N TYR A 91 16.27 -11.92 15.16
CA TYR A 91 15.75 -12.68 16.28
C TYR A 91 16.27 -14.11 16.30
N ASN A 92 16.29 -14.81 15.15
CA ASN A 92 16.81 -16.18 15.06
C ASN A 92 18.30 -16.27 15.43
N ILE A 93 19.09 -15.25 15.07
CA ILE A 93 20.51 -15.18 15.44
C ILE A 93 20.67 -14.98 16.95
N ILE A 94 19.87 -14.08 17.55
CA ILE A 94 19.91 -13.79 18.99
C ILE A 94 19.39 -14.96 19.82
N ALA A 95 18.35 -15.65 19.36
CA ALA A 95 17.73 -16.79 20.03
C ALA A 95 18.54 -18.09 19.90
N SER A 96 19.63 -18.09 19.10
CA SER A 96 20.48 -19.26 18.93
C SER A 96 21.24 -19.60 20.22
N PRO A 97 21.37 -20.90 20.57
CA PRO A 97 22.04 -21.30 21.79
C PRO A 97 23.54 -20.97 21.74
N ILE A 98 24.05 -20.36 22.82
CA ILE A 98 25.46 -19.98 22.94
C ILE A 98 26.26 -21.18 23.46
N ASN A 99 26.98 -21.86 22.57
CA ASN A 99 27.79 -23.02 22.94
C ASN A 99 29.27 -22.68 23.11
N ASP A 100 29.74 -21.63 22.45
CA ASP A 100 31.13 -21.18 22.53
C ASP A 100 31.27 -19.64 22.43
N LEU A 101 32.52 -19.18 22.54
CA LEU A 101 32.87 -17.76 22.47
C LEU A 101 32.62 -17.15 21.07
N VAL A 102 32.61 -17.98 20.02
CA VAL A 102 32.38 -17.55 18.64
C VAL A 102 30.90 -17.22 18.45
N ASP A 103 30.01 -18.05 18.99
CA ASP A 103 28.57 -17.81 18.99
C ASP A 103 28.20 -16.57 19.83
N ALA A 104 28.82 -16.40 20.99
CA ALA A 104 28.66 -15.17 21.79
C ALA A 104 29.07 -13.92 20.99
N ARG A 105 30.18 -13.99 20.24
CA ARG A 105 30.64 -12.87 19.41
C ARG A 105 29.71 -12.57 18.24
N LYS A 106 29.11 -13.60 17.61
CA LYS A 106 28.11 -13.40 16.55
C LYS A 106 26.87 -12.67 17.06
N ILE A 107 26.40 -12.99 18.26
CA ILE A 107 25.24 -12.31 18.86
C ILE A 107 25.56 -10.85 19.14
N ILE A 108 26.73 -10.56 19.71
CA ILE A 108 27.16 -9.18 19.99
C ILE A 108 27.20 -8.34 18.70
N LEU A 109 27.80 -8.86 17.63
CA LEU A 109 27.84 -8.17 16.33
C LEU A 109 26.43 -7.92 15.76
N CYS A 110 25.52 -8.88 15.94
CA CYS A 110 24.12 -8.75 15.52
C CYS A 110 23.40 -7.63 16.28
N LEU A 111 23.66 -7.50 17.59
CA LEU A 111 23.10 -6.44 18.43
C LEU A 111 23.67 -5.05 18.09
N GLU A 112 24.98 -4.96 17.83
CA GLU A 112 25.61 -3.71 17.39
C GLU A 112 25.03 -3.23 16.05
N GLU A 113 24.79 -4.14 15.11
CA GLU A 113 24.17 -3.82 13.81
C GLU A 113 22.72 -3.35 13.96
N LEU A 114 21.96 -3.97 14.88
CA LEU A 114 20.60 -3.54 15.21
C LEU A 114 20.59 -2.13 15.82
N GLU A 115 21.53 -1.83 16.71
CA GLU A 115 21.63 -0.52 17.36
C GLU A 115 21.93 0.58 16.33
N ILE A 116 22.83 0.32 15.37
CA ILE A 116 23.17 1.27 14.30
C ILE A 116 21.96 1.56 13.40
N ASN A 117 21.17 0.53 13.08
CA ASN A 117 20.06 0.64 12.14
C ASN A 117 18.73 1.01 12.81
N LEU A 118 18.70 1.18 14.14
CA LEU A 118 17.45 1.36 14.91
C LEU A 118 16.63 2.56 14.41
N THR A 119 17.28 3.70 14.20
CA THR A 119 16.63 4.93 13.73
C THR A 119 16.00 4.75 12.35
N ASP A 120 16.68 4.07 11.44
CA ASP A 120 16.16 3.83 10.09
C ASP A 120 14.99 2.84 10.12
N LEU A 121 15.07 1.84 11.01
CA LEU A 121 13.98 0.87 11.22
C LEU A 121 12.73 1.56 11.78
N ASP A 122 12.88 2.44 12.77
CA ASP A 122 11.78 3.19 13.37
C ASP A 122 11.12 4.11 12.33
N ASN A 123 11.90 4.84 11.53
CA ASN A 123 11.38 5.66 10.44
C ASN A 123 10.61 4.83 9.40
N ASP A 124 11.11 3.65 9.03
CA ASP A 124 10.45 2.76 8.07
C ASP A 124 9.15 2.16 8.64
N ILE A 125 9.08 1.92 9.96
CA ILE A 125 7.84 1.51 10.65
C ILE A 125 6.84 2.66 10.68
N GLU A 126 7.25 3.87 11.03
CA GLU A 126 6.39 5.06 11.08
C GLU A 126 5.75 5.35 9.72
N MET A 127 6.56 5.37 8.64
CA MET A 127 6.03 5.53 7.27
C MET A 127 5.03 4.44 6.91
N THR A 128 5.25 3.21 7.37
CA THR A 128 4.33 2.10 7.11
C THR A 128 3.00 2.34 7.82
N VAL A 129 3.02 2.76 9.09
CA VAL A 129 1.79 3.10 9.84
C VAL A 129 1.02 4.22 9.15
N ASP A 130 1.69 5.30 8.74
CA ASP A 130 1.07 6.41 8.02
C ASP A 130 0.37 5.95 6.72
N VAL A 131 0.98 5.01 5.99
CA VAL A 131 0.37 4.42 4.78
C VAL A 131 -0.90 3.63 5.12
N TYR A 132 -0.90 2.86 6.20
CA TYR A 132 -2.10 2.13 6.62
C TYR A 132 -3.22 3.05 7.09
N ASP A 133 -2.88 4.10 7.82
CA ASP A 133 -3.84 5.12 8.26
C ASP A 133 -4.47 5.83 7.05
N LEU A 134 -3.66 6.17 6.04
CA LEU A 134 -4.15 6.72 4.77
C LEU A 134 -5.12 5.76 4.08
N LEU A 135 -4.77 4.48 3.95
CA LEU A 135 -5.64 3.48 3.33
C LEU A 135 -6.97 3.29 4.06
N SER A 136 -6.95 3.39 5.39
CA SER A 136 -8.12 3.37 6.26
C SER A 136 -9.02 4.58 6.02
N GLU A 137 -8.46 5.80 5.91
CA GLU A 137 -9.19 7.03 5.59
C GLU A 137 -9.99 6.88 4.29
N TYR A 138 -9.40 6.27 3.26
CA TYR A 138 -10.05 6.02 1.98
C TYR A 138 -10.94 4.77 1.95
N ARG A 139 -11.18 4.09 3.08
CA ARG A 139 -12.04 2.89 3.20
C ARG A 139 -11.68 1.79 2.23
N VAL A 140 -10.40 1.59 1.96
CA VAL A 140 -9.97 0.43 1.18
C VAL A 140 -10.06 -0.81 2.09
N PRO A 141 -10.69 -1.92 1.65
CA PRO A 141 -10.67 -3.14 2.43
C PRO A 141 -9.24 -3.68 2.54
N ILE A 142 -8.62 -3.50 3.71
CA ILE A 142 -7.36 -4.11 4.07
C ILE A 142 -7.63 -5.61 4.31
N LYS A 143 -6.73 -6.49 3.85
CA LYS A 143 -6.88 -7.93 4.10
C LYS A 143 -6.70 -8.20 5.61
N ALA A 144 -7.50 -9.12 6.16
CA ALA A 144 -7.50 -9.44 7.59
C ALA A 144 -6.13 -9.90 8.15
N ASP A 145 -5.22 -10.40 7.30
CA ASP A 145 -3.86 -10.78 7.71
C ASP A 145 -2.97 -9.55 8.00
N ASP A 146 -3.18 -8.43 7.28
CA ASP A 146 -2.43 -7.19 7.49
C ASP A 146 -3.00 -6.38 8.68
N GLU A 147 -4.31 -6.44 8.90
CA GLU A 147 -5.01 -5.84 10.05
C GLU A 147 -4.51 -6.36 11.41
N ARG A 148 -4.06 -7.62 11.46
CA ARG A 148 -3.47 -8.23 12.67
C ARG A 148 -2.06 -7.71 12.98
N GLN A 149 -1.34 -7.21 11.98
CA GLN A 149 0.04 -6.74 12.14
C GLN A 149 0.11 -5.32 12.73
N LEU A 150 -0.98 -4.54 12.63
CA LEU A 150 -1.09 -3.18 13.16
C LEU A 150 -1.63 -3.10 14.60
N ASN A 151 -2.25 -4.17 15.11
CA ASN A 151 -2.90 -4.19 16.42
C ASN A 151 -2.04 -4.86 17.52
N LEU A 152 -0.72 -4.87 17.36
CA LEU A 152 0.27 -5.41 18.31
C LEU A 152 1.16 -4.29 18.84
#